data_AF-A0A4R8IB64-F1
#
_entry.id   AF-A0A4R8IB64-F1
#
_cell.length_a   1.000
_cell.length_b   1.000
_cell.length_c   1.000
_cell.angle_alpha   90.00
_cell.angle_beta   90.00
_cell.angle_gamma   90.00
#
_symmetry.space_group_name_H-M   'P 1'
#
loop_
_entity.id
_entity.type
_entity.pdbx_description
1 polymer ?
#
loop_
_entity_poly.entity_id
_entity_poly.type
_entity_poly.pdbx_seq_one_letter_code
_entity_poly.pdbx_strand_id
1 'polypeptide(L)'
;MKTPILILLLLCLCTTTNAQNGKNCYRVYADSSSGTELFGYRNTKGKTVLKPAYLATYTESFCQMAIVFTQKHQWLGINAQGKVILVPFIFDNGPDYVQEGLFRFVENQKNGFCQPKRTKNNTGTIQLRNAV
;
A
#
# COMPACT_ATOMS: atom_id res chain seq x y z
N MET A 1 -23.27 -27.51 51.79
CA MET A 1 -23.34 -26.34 50.89
C MET A 1 -21.91 -26.07 50.39
N LYS A 2 -21.43 -26.79 49.37
CA LYS A 2 -21.44 -26.47 47.92
C LYS A 2 -20.89 -25.05 47.61
N THR A 3 -19.55 -24.98 47.56
CA THR A 3 -18.64 -24.13 46.74
C THR A 3 -19.03 -22.69 46.37
N PRO A 4 -18.03 -21.79 46.36
CA PRO A 4 -17.68 -21.21 45.07
C PRO A 4 -16.17 -21.10 44.84
N ILE A 5 -15.46 -22.23 44.76
CA ILE A 5 -14.09 -22.25 44.18
C ILE A 5 -14.15 -22.02 42.65
N LEU A 6 -15.34 -22.14 42.03
CA LEU A 6 -15.54 -22.00 40.59
C LEU A 6 -15.43 -20.56 40.05
N ILE A 7 -15.47 -19.53 40.90
CA ILE A 7 -15.52 -18.13 40.44
C ILE A 7 -14.11 -17.59 40.12
N LEU A 8 -13.05 -18.15 40.71
CA LEU A 8 -11.68 -17.66 40.47
C LEU A 8 -11.05 -18.15 39.16
N LEU A 9 -11.63 -19.18 38.52
CA LEU A 9 -11.11 -19.72 37.26
C LEU A 9 -11.63 -18.99 36.00
N LEU A 10 -12.65 -18.13 36.12
CA LEU A 10 -13.28 -17.45 34.97
C LEU A 10 -12.61 -16.13 34.57
N LEU A 11 -11.70 -15.57 35.39
CA LEU A 11 -11.02 -14.30 35.09
C LEU A 11 -9.86 -14.44 34.10
N CYS A 12 -9.53 -15.65 33.64
CA CYS A 12 -8.34 -15.90 32.83
C CYS A 12 -8.60 -16.01 31.31
N LEU A 13 -9.83 -15.80 30.82
CA LEU A 13 -10.21 -16.05 29.40
C LEU A 13 -10.43 -14.80 28.54
N CYS A 14 -10.21 -13.59 29.06
CA CYS A 14 -10.21 -12.37 28.24
C CYS A 14 -8.86 -11.68 28.28
N THR A 15 -7.79 -12.39 27.94
CA THR A 15 -6.68 -11.71 27.26
C THR A 15 -7.19 -11.37 25.87
N THR A 16 -7.85 -10.21 25.73
CA THR A 16 -8.06 -9.62 24.42
C THR A 16 -6.69 -9.47 23.80
N THR A 17 -6.36 -10.32 22.84
CA THR A 17 -5.22 -10.11 21.97
C THR A 17 -5.55 -8.84 21.18
N ASN A 18 -5.15 -7.70 21.72
CA ASN A 18 -4.91 -6.54 20.90
C ASN A 18 -3.75 -6.93 20.00
N ALA A 19 -4.06 -7.59 18.88
CA ALA A 19 -3.15 -7.74 17.78
C ALA A 19 -2.72 -6.31 17.45
N GLN A 20 -1.51 -5.96 17.85
CA GLN A 20 -0.90 -4.69 17.47
C GLN A 20 -1.05 -4.64 15.96
N ASN A 21 -1.84 -3.68 15.47
CA ASN A 21 -2.11 -3.51 14.04
C ASN A 21 -0.80 -2.99 13.43
N GLY A 22 0.17 -3.88 13.30
CA GLY A 22 1.47 -3.64 12.75
C GLY A 22 1.27 -3.24 11.32
N LYS A 23 1.74 -2.04 10.98
CA LYS A 23 1.63 -1.42 9.66
C LYS A 23 2.19 -2.39 8.63
N ASN A 24 1.32 -3.09 7.90
CA ASN A 24 1.71 -4.10 6.93
C ASN A 24 2.09 -3.42 5.63
N CYS A 25 3.35 -3.03 5.49
CA CYS A 25 3.89 -2.69 4.19
C CYS A 25 4.02 -3.98 3.36
N TYR A 26 3.66 -3.90 2.09
CA TYR A 26 3.68 -4.98 1.13
C TYR A 26 4.94 -4.87 0.28
N ARG A 27 5.56 -6.00 -0.02
CA ARG A 27 6.77 -6.09 -0.83
C ARG A 27 6.46 -6.64 -2.20
N VAL A 28 7.18 -6.13 -3.20
CA VAL A 28 7.14 -6.64 -4.56
C VAL A 28 7.56 -8.11 -4.59
N TYR A 29 6.95 -8.88 -5.48
CA TYR A 29 7.45 -10.17 -5.91
C TYR A 29 7.17 -10.34 -7.41
N ALA A 30 8.05 -11.08 -8.08
CA ALA A 30 7.93 -11.40 -9.49
C ALA A 30 7.31 -12.78 -9.69
N ASP A 31 6.59 -12.95 -10.79
CA ASP A 31 6.07 -14.22 -11.29
C ASP A 31 6.16 -14.23 -12.81
N SER A 32 6.83 -15.25 -13.34
CA SER A 32 7.06 -15.43 -14.78
C SER A 32 6.32 -16.64 -15.34
N SER A 33 5.44 -17.27 -14.55
CA SER A 33 4.71 -18.48 -14.94
C SER A 33 3.81 -18.32 -16.16
N SER A 34 3.40 -17.09 -16.49
CA SER A 34 2.63 -16.78 -17.70
C SER A 34 3.49 -16.53 -18.95
N GLY A 35 4.82 -16.74 -18.88
CA GLY A 35 5.76 -16.47 -19.97
C GLY A 35 6.21 -15.01 -20.10
N THR A 36 5.74 -14.13 -19.22
CA THR A 36 6.19 -12.74 -19.07
C THR A 36 6.38 -12.49 -17.59
N GLU A 37 7.50 -11.88 -17.21
CA GLU A 37 7.72 -11.50 -15.81
C GLU A 37 6.75 -10.37 -15.44
N LEU A 38 5.90 -10.64 -14.46
CA LEU A 38 4.96 -9.68 -13.91
C LEU A 38 5.21 -9.51 -12.41
N PHE A 39 4.95 -8.30 -11.94
CA PHE A 39 5.12 -7.93 -10.55
C PHE A 39 3.77 -7.87 -9.84
N GLY A 40 3.75 -8.41 -8.61
CA GLY A 40 2.65 -8.33 -7.65
C GLY A 40 3.18 -7.90 -6.29
N TYR A 41 2.31 -7.94 -5.27
CA TYR A 41 2.66 -7.58 -3.91
C TYR A 41 2.20 -8.61 -2.90
N ARG A 42 3.05 -8.89 -1.91
CA ARG A 42 2.77 -9.81 -0.81
C ARG A 42 3.04 -9.17 0.54
N ASN A 43 2.37 -9.65 1.57
CA ASN A 43 2.63 -9.21 2.94
C ASN A 43 3.90 -9.86 3.51
N THR A 44 4.26 -9.49 4.74
CA THR A 44 5.44 -10.02 5.45
C THR A 44 5.38 -11.52 5.75
N LYS A 45 4.19 -12.12 5.69
CA LYS A 45 3.96 -13.57 5.84
C LYS A 45 3.99 -14.31 4.49
N GLY A 46 4.34 -13.64 3.40
CA GLY A 46 4.38 -14.20 2.05
C GLY A 46 3.01 -14.35 1.36
N LYS A 47 1.91 -13.97 2.01
CA LYS A 47 0.57 -14.03 1.40
C LYS A 47 0.43 -12.95 0.33
N THR A 48 0.01 -13.35 -0.87
CA THR A 48 -0.33 -12.44 -1.97
C THR A 48 -1.45 -11.48 -1.57
N VAL A 49 -1.23 -10.20 -1.85
CA VAL A 49 -2.14 -9.07 -1.61
C VAL A 49 -2.62 -8.52 -2.95
N LEU A 50 -1.69 -8.30 -3.88
CA LEU A 50 -1.97 -8.02 -5.28
C LEU A 50 -1.30 -9.11 -6.12
N LYS A 51 -2.08 -9.76 -6.98
CA LYS A 51 -1.55 -10.76 -7.91
C LYS A 51 -0.58 -10.10 -8.91
N PRO A 52 0.34 -10.88 -9.50
CA PRO A 52 1.24 -10.37 -10.53
C PRO A 52 0.43 -9.92 -11.74
N ALA A 53 0.52 -8.64 -12.06
CA ALA A 53 -0.25 -8.02 -13.15
C ALA A 53 0.43 -6.77 -13.72
N TYR A 54 1.59 -6.38 -13.20
CA TYR A 54 2.27 -5.13 -13.53
C TYR A 54 3.59 -5.43 -14.22
N LEU A 55 3.89 -4.68 -15.28
CA LEU A 55 5.16 -4.80 -16.03
C LEU A 55 6.33 -4.19 -15.26
N ALA A 56 6.07 -3.20 -14.41
CA ALA A 56 7.07 -2.60 -13.54
C ALA A 56 6.42 -1.97 -12.29
N THR A 57 7.24 -1.67 -11.30
CA THR A 57 6.83 -0.96 -10.07
C THR A 57 7.81 0.17 -9.80
N TYR A 58 7.33 1.30 -9.29
CA TYR A 58 8.19 2.46 -8.98
C TYR A 58 9.04 2.24 -7.72
N THR A 59 8.54 1.42 -6.78
CA THR A 59 9.20 1.13 -5.49
C THR A 59 9.06 -0.33 -5.11
N GLU A 60 10.08 -0.89 -4.45
CA GLU A 60 10.10 -2.29 -3.99
C GLU A 60 9.08 -2.64 -2.89
N SER A 61 8.52 -1.63 -2.22
CA SER A 61 7.50 -1.83 -1.20
C SER A 61 6.60 -0.61 -1.04
N PHE A 62 5.39 -0.84 -0.53
CA PHE A 62 4.47 0.23 -0.17
C PHE A 62 3.67 -0.08 1.07
N CYS A 63 3.23 0.95 1.79
CA CYS A 63 2.36 0.79 2.97
C CYS A 63 0.96 1.38 2.77
N GLN A 64 0.78 2.29 1.82
CA GLN A 64 -0.51 2.96 1.55
C GLN A 64 -0.89 2.84 0.08
N MET A 65 0.01 3.25 -0.82
CA MET A 65 -0.17 3.15 -2.26
C MET A 65 1.11 2.74 -2.98
N ALA A 66 0.95 2.05 -4.10
CA ALA A 66 2.02 1.74 -5.04
C ALA A 66 1.84 2.56 -6.32
N ILE A 67 2.95 2.88 -6.99
CA ILE A 67 2.93 3.31 -8.38
C ILE A 67 3.40 2.13 -9.24
N VAL A 68 2.59 1.75 -10.21
CA VAL A 68 2.78 0.55 -11.04
C VAL A 68 2.68 0.90 -12.52
N PHE A 69 3.41 0.18 -13.35
CA PHE A 69 3.29 0.22 -14.80
C PHE A 69 2.45 -0.96 -15.26
N THR A 70 1.31 -0.67 -15.89
CA THR A 70 0.33 -1.69 -16.30
C THR A 70 0.66 -2.32 -17.64
N GLN A 71 0.06 -3.47 -17.94
CA GLN A 71 0.12 -4.10 -19.26
C GLN A 71 -0.50 -3.26 -20.39
N LYS A 72 -1.25 -2.19 -20.06
CA LYS A 72 -1.74 -1.19 -21.03
C LYS A 72 -0.76 -0.04 -21.25
N HIS A 73 0.48 -0.17 -20.76
CA HIS A 73 1.52 0.85 -20.81
C HIS A 73 1.13 2.17 -20.14
N GLN A 74 0.45 2.07 -19.00
CA GLN A 74 0.06 3.23 -18.18
C GLN A 74 0.67 3.15 -16.79
N TRP A 75 1.23 4.26 -16.32
CA TRP A 75 1.59 4.43 -14.92
C TRP A 75 0.36 4.81 -14.10
N LEU A 76 0.11 4.09 -13.01
CA LEU A 76 -1.03 4.32 -12.13
C LEU A 76 -0.62 4.26 -10.67
N GLY A 77 -1.19 5.14 -9.85
CA GLY A 77 -1.17 5.03 -8.40
C GLY A 77 -2.34 4.17 -7.92
N ILE A 78 -2.05 3.08 -7.20
CA ILE A 78 -3.05 2.11 -6.72
C ILE A 78 -2.97 1.89 -5.21
N ASN A 79 -4.10 1.53 -4.59
CA ASN A 79 -4.13 1.07 -3.20
C ASN A 79 -3.91 -0.45 -3.07
N ALA A 80 -3.95 -0.97 -1.83
CA ALA A 80 -3.76 -2.40 -1.55
C ALA A 80 -4.88 -3.32 -2.08
N GLN A 81 -6.00 -2.75 -2.53
CA GLN A 81 -7.09 -3.45 -3.22
C GLN A 81 -6.95 -3.39 -4.74
N GLY A 82 -5.92 -2.74 -5.27
CA GLY A 82 -5.69 -2.56 -6.71
C GLY A 82 -6.57 -1.47 -7.33
N LYS A 83 -7.31 -0.70 -6.52
CA LYS A 83 -8.09 0.44 -7.00
C LYS A 83 -7.14 1.58 -7.36
N VAL A 84 -7.34 2.17 -8.54
CA VAL A 84 -6.65 3.39 -8.96
C VAL A 84 -7.10 4.55 -8.08
N ILE A 85 -6.14 5.26 -7.50
CA ILE A 85 -6.39 6.41 -6.62
C ILE A 85 -5.77 7.71 -7.16
N LEU A 86 -4.80 7.63 -8.07
CA LEU A 86 -4.25 8.77 -8.78
C LEU A 86 -3.57 8.34 -10.09
N VAL A 87 -3.38 9.31 -10.99
CA VAL A 87 -2.50 9.17 -12.17
C VAL A 87 -1.27 10.02 -11.92
N PRO A 88 -0.06 9.46 -11.92
CA PRO A 88 1.15 10.23 -11.69
C PRO A 88 1.42 11.20 -12.86
N PHE A 89 2.02 12.35 -12.56
CA PHE A 89 2.56 13.20 -13.62
C PHE A 89 3.75 12.50 -14.27
N ILE A 90 3.72 12.38 -15.60
CA ILE A 90 4.75 11.68 -16.35
C ILE A 90 5.80 12.69 -16.81
N PHE A 91 7.05 12.44 -16.45
CA PHE A 91 8.21 13.18 -16.89
C PHE A 91 9.18 12.21 -17.56
N ASP A 92 9.57 12.53 -18.80
CA ASP A 92 10.33 11.63 -19.69
C ASP A 92 9.61 10.28 -19.91
N ASN A 93 10.09 9.20 -19.29
CA ASN A 93 9.59 7.83 -19.47
C ASN A 93 8.82 7.28 -18.25
N GLY A 94 8.66 8.08 -17.19
CA GLY A 94 8.17 7.59 -15.91
C GLY A 94 7.46 8.63 -15.06
N PRO A 95 6.99 8.21 -13.86
CA PRO A 95 6.50 9.14 -12.86
C PRO A 95 7.60 10.15 -12.50
N ASP A 96 7.21 11.41 -12.38
CA ASP A 96 8.13 12.45 -11.94
C ASP A 96 8.79 12.14 -10.60
N TYR A 97 10.00 12.66 -10.42
CA TYR A 97 10.76 12.46 -9.20
C TYR A 97 10.10 13.14 -8.02
N VAL A 98 10.20 12.51 -6.85
CA VAL A 98 9.81 13.16 -5.59
C VAL A 98 10.78 14.32 -5.32
N GLN A 99 10.25 15.53 -5.25
CA GLN A 99 11.01 16.74 -4.88
C GLN A 99 10.39 17.35 -3.62
N GLU A 100 11.22 17.73 -2.64
CA GLU A 100 10.76 18.30 -1.36
C GLU A 100 9.73 17.42 -0.61
N GLY A 101 9.79 16.10 -0.82
CA GLY A 101 8.83 15.15 -0.24
C GLY A 101 7.44 15.19 -0.88
N LEU A 102 7.30 15.87 -2.02
CA LEU A 102 6.07 15.97 -2.81
C LEU A 102 6.20 15.16 -4.11
N PHE A 103 5.07 14.58 -4.50
CA PHE A 103 4.90 13.82 -5.72
C PHE A 103 3.82 14.49 -6.58
N ARG A 104 4.08 14.67 -7.88
CA ARG A 104 3.11 15.27 -8.82
C ARG A 104 2.14 14.23 -9.37
N PHE A 105 0.87 14.59 -9.44
CA PHE A 105 -0.17 13.78 -10.06
C PHE A 105 -1.04 14.64 -10.97
N VAL A 106 -1.78 13.99 -11.87
CA VAL A 106 -2.71 14.64 -12.79
C VAL A 106 -4.13 14.26 -12.38
N GLU A 107 -4.98 15.27 -12.21
CA GLU A 107 -6.42 15.12 -11.99
C GLU A 107 -7.13 16.21 -12.79
N ASN A 108 -8.14 15.84 -13.58
CA ASN A 108 -8.90 16.78 -14.41
C ASN A 108 -8.02 17.71 -15.28
N GLN A 109 -6.97 17.13 -15.90
CA GLN A 109 -5.99 17.84 -16.74
C GLN A 109 -5.16 18.90 -15.99
N LYS A 110 -5.19 18.92 -14.66
CA LYS A 110 -4.43 19.82 -13.80
C LYS A 110 -3.39 19.06 -13.00
N ASN A 111 -2.35 19.78 -12.58
CA ASN A 111 -1.26 19.22 -11.79
C ASN A 111 -1.54 19.42 -10.30
N GLY A 112 -1.57 18.33 -9.54
CA GLY A 112 -1.63 18.33 -8.09
C GLY A 112 -0.34 17.84 -7.45
N PHE A 113 -0.21 18.10 -6.15
CA PHE A 113 0.91 17.59 -5.34
C PHE A 113 0.38 16.76 -4.18
N CYS A 114 0.98 15.60 -3.96
CA CYS A 114 0.69 14.77 -2.81
C CYS A 114 1.98 14.49 -2.03
N GLN A 115 1.88 14.39 -0.71
CA GLN A 115 3.00 13.94 0.13
C GLN A 115 2.81 12.46 0.42
N PRO A 116 3.65 11.56 -0.12
CA PRO A 116 3.66 10.18 0.31
C PRO A 116 4.22 10.14 1.74
N LYS A 117 3.34 10.15 2.76
CA LYS A 117 3.81 10.15 4.15
C LYS A 117 4.55 8.84 4.45
N ARG A 118 5.89 8.90 4.52
CA ARG A 118 6.71 7.89 5.20
C ARG A 118 6.83 8.27 6.67
N THR A 119 5.75 8.08 7.43
CA THR A 119 5.69 8.56 8.82
C THR A 119 6.27 7.54 9.80
N LYS A 120 7.26 7.95 10.61
CA LYS A 120 7.72 7.15 11.77
C LYS A 120 6.54 6.79 12.72
N ASN A 121 5.48 7.61 12.75
CA ASN A 121 4.24 7.39 13.52
C ASN A 121 2.93 7.29 12.67
N ASN A 122 2.96 6.72 11.44
CA ASN A 122 1.83 6.57 10.47
C ASN A 122 0.37 6.83 10.92
N THR A 123 -0.02 8.10 10.87
CA THR A 123 -1.37 8.58 10.50
C THR A 123 -1.28 9.35 9.18
N GLY A 124 -0.77 8.67 8.16
CA GLY A 124 -0.55 9.25 6.83
C GLY A 124 -1.82 9.26 5.98
N THR A 125 -2.53 10.37 5.98
CA THR A 125 -3.41 10.76 4.88
C THR A 125 -2.56 11.17 3.67
N ILE A 126 -2.94 10.75 2.46
CA ILE A 126 -2.53 11.46 1.24
C ILE A 126 -3.25 12.81 1.33
N GLN A 127 -2.54 13.85 1.74
CA GLN A 127 -3.05 15.21 1.64
C GLN A 127 -2.92 15.61 0.18
N LEU A 128 -3.99 15.41 -0.59
CA LEU A 128 -4.11 15.99 -1.92
C LEU A 128 -4.10 17.51 -1.71
N ARG A 129 -3.03 18.18 -2.14
CA ARG A 129 -3.05 19.64 -2.24
C ARG A 129 -3.61 19.98 -3.61
N ASN A 130 -4.46 21.01 -3.63
CA ASN A 130 -5.26 21.41 -4.78
C ASN A 130 -4.50 21.31 -6.10
N ALA A 131 -5.15 20.72 -7.10
CA ALA A 131 -4.70 20.79 -8.47
C ALA A 131 -4.85 22.24 -8.96
N VAL A 132 -3.74 22.87 -9.34
CA VAL A 132 -3.74 24.26 -9.85
C VAL A 132 -4.12 24.24 -11.32
#